data_AF-A0A164JGF8-F1
#
_entry.id   AF-A0A164JGF8-F1
#
_cell.length_a   1.000
_cell.length_b   1.000
_cell.length_c   1.000
_cell.angle_alpha   90.00
_cell.angle_beta   90.00
_cell.angle_gamma   90.00
#
_symmetry.space_group_name_H-M   'P 1'
#
loop_
_entity.id
_entity.type
_entity.pdbx_description
1 polymer ?
#
loop_
_entity_poly.entity_id
_entity_poly.type
_entity_poly.pdbx_seq_one_letter_code
_entity_poly.pdbx_strand_id
1 'polypeptide(L)'
;LSHVLKVSNIMDSPLDNCCVGVIVNSECHKQHFTTNKSLLILRELEDEIQRVIKLRMKCENISTICAHHYSIYFQYYDTPQFNFSKYCCDPFKKHKRVVRGSSKIDLKLSDSVFELKNDLRLIPGKTLCPRCYMQVKNIKNLEPQSPRCEENDQLEFVNNGDVTPSSEERVITPRRVISALSNASIITPVSDLNKSNTERRSQICVKVLDNLKRNILDVDHDPSMKDYLDLMEAVKEKINST
;
A
#
# COMPACT_ATOMS: atom_id res chain seq x y z
N LEU A 1 -34.57 -8.72 6.30
CA LEU A 1 -35.14 -7.59 5.51
C LEU A 1 -34.96 -7.91 4.04
N SER A 2 -36.04 -8.37 3.41
CA SER A 2 -36.10 -8.82 2.03
C SER A 2 -36.14 -7.63 1.07
N HIS A 3 -35.06 -7.38 0.32
CA HIS A 3 -35.11 -6.44 -0.79
C HIS A 3 -35.88 -7.07 -1.95
N VAL A 4 -37.06 -6.51 -2.22
CA VAL A 4 -37.91 -6.87 -3.35
C VAL A 4 -37.25 -6.31 -4.62
N LEU A 5 -36.60 -7.17 -5.39
CA LEU A 5 -36.13 -6.86 -6.73
C LEU A 5 -37.33 -6.79 -7.67
N LYS A 6 -37.52 -5.66 -8.36
CA LYS A 6 -38.46 -5.56 -9.49
C LYS A 6 -37.96 -6.48 -10.60
N VAL A 7 -38.71 -7.53 -10.89
CA VAL A 7 -38.44 -8.50 -11.94
C VAL A 7 -39.17 -8.06 -13.20
N SER A 8 -38.42 -7.67 -14.24
CA SER A 8 -38.93 -7.65 -15.62
C SER A 8 -38.78 -9.06 -16.21
N ASN A 9 -39.90 -9.77 -16.35
CA ASN A 9 -39.96 -11.05 -17.05
C ASN A 9 -39.86 -10.82 -18.55
N ILE A 10 -38.81 -11.33 -19.19
CA ILE A 10 -38.70 -11.40 -20.66
C ILE A 10 -38.40 -12.86 -21.03
N MET A 11 -39.28 -13.44 -21.85
CA MET A 11 -39.20 -14.80 -22.39
C MET A 11 -38.02 -14.99 -23.37
N ASP A 12 -37.63 -16.26 -23.52
CA ASP A 12 -36.49 -16.86 -24.24
C ASP A 12 -36.00 -16.17 -25.53
N SER A 13 -35.22 -15.11 -25.37
CA SER A 13 -34.14 -14.73 -26.29
C SER A 13 -32.81 -15.20 -25.70
N PRO A 14 -31.74 -15.44 -26.50
CA PRO A 14 -30.42 -15.67 -25.92
C PRO A 14 -30.07 -14.47 -25.06
N LEU A 15 -30.13 -14.66 -23.73
CA LEU A 15 -29.89 -13.59 -22.78
C LEU A 15 -28.51 -13.01 -23.03
N ASP A 16 -28.47 -11.72 -23.35
CA ASP A 16 -27.22 -11.02 -23.61
C ASP A 16 -26.23 -11.19 -22.45
N ASN A 17 -24.95 -11.29 -22.80
CA ASN A 17 -23.89 -11.29 -21.82
C ASN A 17 -23.88 -9.95 -21.08
N CYS A 18 -23.88 -10.00 -19.75
CA CYS A 18 -23.72 -8.79 -18.95
C CYS A 18 -22.28 -8.26 -19.03
N CYS A 19 -22.08 -6.97 -18.73
CA CYS A 19 -20.74 -6.36 -18.76
C CYS A 19 -19.72 -7.10 -17.90
N VAL A 20 -20.12 -7.58 -16.72
CA VAL A 20 -19.24 -8.36 -15.84
C VAL A 20 -18.76 -9.64 -16.53
N GLY A 21 -19.67 -10.40 -17.15
CA GLY A 21 -19.33 -11.61 -17.88
C GLY A 21 -18.37 -11.37 -19.04
N VAL A 22 -18.56 -10.26 -19.76
CA VAL A 22 -17.63 -9.83 -20.82
C VAL A 22 -16.24 -9.48 -20.25
N ILE A 23 -16.18 -8.68 -19.17
CA ILE A 23 -14.92 -8.23 -18.55
C ILE A 23 -14.07 -9.41 -18.07
N VAL A 24 -14.71 -10.40 -17.41
CA VAL A 24 -13.98 -11.56 -16.86
C VAL A 24 -13.99 -12.78 -17.78
N ASN A 25 -14.50 -12.62 -19.01
CA ASN A 25 -14.66 -13.69 -19.99
C ASN A 25 -15.26 -14.97 -19.37
N SER A 26 -16.41 -14.83 -18.72
CA SER A 26 -17.10 -15.94 -18.06
C SER A 26 -18.56 -15.99 -18.44
N GLU A 27 -19.09 -17.21 -18.51
CA GLU A 27 -20.48 -17.47 -18.89
C GLU A 27 -21.48 -16.75 -17.98
N CYS A 28 -22.45 -16.07 -18.58
CA CYS A 28 -23.55 -15.42 -17.87
C CYS A 28 -24.70 -16.39 -17.56
N HIS A 29 -25.59 -15.98 -16.67
CA HIS A 29 -26.90 -16.62 -16.43
C HIS A 29 -26.85 -18.09 -15.97
N LYS A 30 -25.70 -18.56 -15.48
CA LYS A 30 -25.56 -19.88 -14.86
C LYS A 30 -26.35 -19.99 -13.58
N GLN A 31 -26.98 -21.14 -13.37
CA GLN A 31 -27.87 -21.36 -12.24
C GLN A 31 -27.20 -21.98 -10.99
N HIS A 32 -25.87 -22.05 -10.95
CA HIS A 32 -25.14 -22.63 -9.81
C HIS A 32 -25.32 -21.85 -8.50
N PHE A 33 -25.48 -20.52 -8.58
CA PHE A 33 -25.55 -19.64 -7.40
C PHE A 33 -26.90 -18.93 -7.26
N THR A 34 -27.78 -19.07 -8.26
CA THR A 34 -29.09 -18.41 -8.31
C THR A 34 -29.99 -19.15 -9.28
N THR A 35 -31.30 -19.18 -9.04
CA THR A 35 -32.27 -19.70 -10.02
C THR A 35 -32.71 -18.62 -11.02
N ASN A 36 -32.47 -17.35 -10.70
CA ASN A 36 -32.86 -16.19 -11.49
C ASN A 36 -31.87 -15.94 -12.64
N LYS A 37 -32.38 -15.64 -13.84
CA LYS A 37 -31.60 -15.28 -15.03
C LYS A 37 -31.72 -13.81 -15.43
N SER A 38 -32.16 -12.95 -14.50
CA SER A 38 -32.35 -11.53 -14.76
C SER A 38 -31.03 -10.84 -15.09
N LEU A 39 -31.07 -9.97 -16.09
CA LEU A 39 -30.05 -8.98 -16.35
C LEU A 39 -30.40 -7.69 -15.59
N LEU A 40 -29.53 -7.26 -14.69
CA LEU A 40 -29.73 -6.08 -13.84
C LEU A 40 -28.95 -4.90 -14.41
N ILE A 41 -29.56 -3.71 -14.39
CA ILE A 41 -28.87 -2.44 -14.67
C ILE A 41 -28.20 -2.00 -13.37
N LEU A 42 -26.88 -1.85 -13.37
CA LEU A 42 -26.12 -1.59 -12.15
C LEU A 42 -26.56 -0.28 -11.48
N ARG A 43 -26.87 0.75 -12.27
CA ARG A 43 -27.31 2.07 -11.76
C ARG A 43 -28.65 2.06 -11.03
N GLU A 44 -29.45 1.01 -11.19
CA GLU A 44 -30.75 0.86 -10.52
C GLU A 44 -30.62 0.14 -9.17
N LEU A 45 -29.42 -0.37 -8.84
CA LEU A 45 -29.13 -0.96 -7.54
C LEU A 45 -28.74 0.13 -6.53
N GLU A 46 -28.74 -0.22 -5.25
CA GLU A 46 -28.29 0.67 -4.19
C GLU A 46 -26.81 1.06 -4.36
N ASP A 47 -26.46 2.30 -4.02
CA ASP A 47 -25.12 2.86 -4.24
C ASP A 47 -24.00 2.03 -3.60
N GLU A 48 -24.23 1.49 -2.40
CA GLU A 48 -23.27 0.63 -1.70
C GLU A 48 -22.98 -0.64 -2.54
N ILE A 49 -24.03 -1.25 -3.10
CA ILE A 49 -23.94 -2.44 -3.93
C ILE A 49 -23.16 -2.13 -5.21
N GLN A 50 -23.50 -1.03 -5.88
CA GLN A 50 -22.80 -0.56 -7.07
C GLN A 50 -21.30 -0.38 -6.80
N ARG A 51 -20.98 0.28 -5.68
CA ARG A 51 -19.61 0.57 -5.26
C ARG A 51 -18.81 -0.70 -5.01
N VAL A 52 -19.36 -1.64 -4.24
CA VAL A 52 -18.71 -2.93 -3.95
C VAL A 52 -18.41 -3.71 -5.22
N ILE A 53 -19.37 -3.79 -6.15
CA ILE A 53 -19.20 -4.50 -7.41
C ILE A 53 -18.08 -3.85 -8.25
N LYS A 54 -18.13 -2.52 -8.44
CA LYS A 54 -17.10 -1.78 -9.20
C LYS A 54 -15.70 -1.97 -8.61
N LEU A 55 -15.57 -1.92 -7.29
CA LEU A 55 -14.31 -2.17 -6.59
C LEU A 55 -13.81 -3.60 -6.81
N ARG A 56 -14.65 -4.62 -6.61
CA ARG A 56 -14.27 -6.03 -6.77
C ARG A 56 -13.91 -6.39 -8.20
N MET A 57 -14.56 -5.75 -9.16
CA MET A 57 -14.28 -5.88 -10.60
C MET A 57 -13.10 -5.03 -11.06
N LYS A 58 -12.64 -4.07 -10.24
CA LYS A 58 -11.62 -3.08 -10.61
C LYS A 58 -11.96 -2.32 -11.89
N CYS A 59 -13.25 -2.05 -12.10
CA CYS A 59 -13.76 -1.37 -13.29
C CYS A 59 -14.93 -0.46 -12.90
N GLU A 60 -14.83 0.82 -13.28
CA GLU A 60 -15.90 1.81 -13.05
C GLU A 60 -17.01 1.73 -14.11
N ASN A 61 -16.65 1.27 -15.31
CA ASN A 61 -17.51 1.26 -16.50
C ASN A 61 -18.34 -0.03 -16.59
N ILE A 62 -19.12 -0.31 -15.57
CA ILE A 62 -20.04 -1.45 -15.53
C ILE A 62 -21.47 -0.91 -15.60
N SER A 63 -22.18 -1.20 -16.68
CA SER A 63 -23.59 -0.81 -16.85
C SER A 63 -24.55 -1.94 -16.48
N THR A 64 -24.20 -3.20 -16.75
CA THR A 64 -25.07 -4.35 -16.49
C THR A 64 -24.37 -5.48 -15.76
N ILE A 65 -25.14 -6.22 -14.97
CA ILE A 65 -24.71 -7.43 -14.25
C ILE A 65 -25.85 -8.44 -14.23
N CYS A 66 -25.61 -9.69 -14.63
CA CYS A 66 -26.64 -10.73 -14.51
C CYS A 66 -26.72 -11.26 -13.07
N ALA A 67 -27.85 -11.86 -12.70
CA ALA A 67 -28.06 -12.43 -11.37
C ALA A 67 -26.95 -13.42 -10.97
N HIS A 68 -26.44 -14.22 -11.92
CA HIS A 68 -25.32 -15.14 -11.68
C HIS A 68 -24.06 -14.41 -11.20
N HIS A 69 -23.63 -13.40 -11.95
CA HIS A 69 -22.44 -12.60 -11.61
C HIS A 69 -22.68 -11.72 -10.39
N TYR A 70 -23.90 -11.24 -10.18
CA TYR A 70 -24.29 -10.55 -8.96
C TYR A 70 -24.06 -11.44 -7.73
N SER A 71 -24.54 -12.69 -7.77
CA SER A 71 -24.31 -13.63 -6.68
C SER A 71 -22.82 -13.86 -6.41
N ILE A 72 -21.99 -14.02 -7.45
CA ILE A 72 -20.54 -14.21 -7.28
C ILE A 72 -19.88 -12.97 -6.68
N TYR A 73 -20.07 -11.80 -7.30
CA TYR A 73 -19.28 -10.61 -7.01
C TYR A 73 -19.86 -9.75 -5.89
N PHE A 74 -21.12 -9.94 -5.52
CA PHE A 74 -21.72 -9.24 -4.39
C PHE A 74 -21.95 -10.18 -3.20
N GLN A 75 -22.68 -11.28 -3.39
CA GLN A 75 -23.16 -12.13 -2.28
C GLN A 75 -22.10 -13.11 -1.77
N TYR A 76 -21.36 -13.78 -2.66
CA TYR A 76 -20.49 -14.89 -2.28
C TYR A 76 -18.99 -14.56 -2.30
N TYR A 77 -18.61 -13.40 -2.82
CA TYR A 77 -17.21 -13.02 -3.06
C TYR A 77 -16.30 -13.17 -1.84
N ASP A 78 -16.82 -12.92 -0.64
CA ASP A 78 -16.09 -12.93 0.62
C ASP A 78 -16.39 -14.13 1.50
N THR A 79 -17.15 -15.10 0.98
CA THR A 79 -17.46 -16.34 1.67
C THR A 79 -16.31 -17.34 1.59
N PRO A 80 -16.16 -18.28 2.54
CA PRO A 80 -15.08 -19.27 2.52
C PRO A 80 -15.05 -20.16 1.27
N GLN A 81 -16.19 -20.30 0.59
CA GLN A 81 -16.31 -21.08 -0.65
C GLN A 81 -15.51 -20.45 -1.80
N PHE A 82 -15.34 -19.13 -1.78
CA PHE A 82 -14.54 -18.41 -2.74
C PHE A 82 -13.16 -18.11 -2.17
N ASN A 83 -12.12 -18.57 -2.88
CA ASN A 83 -10.71 -18.40 -2.48
C ASN A 83 -10.21 -16.94 -2.48
N PHE A 84 -11.09 -15.96 -2.69
CA PHE A 84 -10.71 -14.55 -2.78
C PHE A 84 -10.18 -14.00 -1.46
N SER A 85 -10.65 -14.47 -0.31
CA SER A 85 -10.29 -13.96 1.02
C SER A 85 -9.13 -14.71 1.69
N LYS A 86 -8.63 -15.80 1.10
CA LYS A 86 -7.60 -16.66 1.73
C LYS A 86 -6.21 -16.03 1.80
N TYR A 87 -5.88 -15.21 0.81
CA TYR A 87 -4.56 -14.60 0.65
C TYR A 87 -4.64 -13.09 0.77
N CYS A 88 -3.56 -12.50 1.29
CA CYS A 88 -3.44 -11.06 1.36
C CYS A 88 -3.57 -10.46 -0.03
N CYS A 89 -4.35 -9.39 -0.16
CA CYS A 89 -4.50 -8.67 -1.44
C CYS A 89 -3.24 -7.93 -1.89
N ASP A 90 -2.22 -7.84 -1.02
CA ASP A 90 -0.95 -7.16 -1.24
C ASP A 90 -1.11 -5.78 -1.91
N PRO A 91 -1.76 -4.83 -1.22
CA PRO A 91 -2.13 -3.56 -1.85
C PRO A 91 -0.90 -2.73 -2.24
N PHE A 92 0.26 -2.99 -1.63
CA PHE A 92 1.53 -2.32 -1.90
C PHE A 92 2.41 -3.07 -2.91
N LYS A 93 1.97 -4.23 -3.42
CA LYS A 93 2.72 -5.08 -4.36
C LYS A 93 4.14 -5.43 -3.87
N LYS A 94 4.29 -5.68 -2.57
CA LYS A 94 5.59 -5.95 -1.92
C LYS A 94 5.83 -7.42 -1.62
N HIS A 95 4.81 -8.28 -1.80
CA HIS A 95 4.94 -9.69 -1.54
C HIS A 95 5.71 -10.40 -2.66
N LYS A 96 6.81 -11.06 -2.29
CA LYS A 96 7.59 -11.93 -3.21
C LYS A 96 7.01 -13.35 -3.35
N ARG A 97 6.08 -13.72 -2.48
CA ARG A 97 5.40 -15.03 -2.44
C ARG A 97 3.97 -14.86 -1.98
N VAL A 98 3.13 -15.86 -2.19
CA VAL A 98 1.76 -15.86 -1.67
C VAL A 98 1.76 -15.81 -0.14
N VAL A 99 1.06 -14.83 0.44
CA VAL A 99 0.96 -14.63 1.90
C VAL A 99 -0.50 -14.78 2.32
N ARG A 100 -0.75 -15.48 3.44
CA ARG A 100 -2.10 -15.57 4.00
C ARG A 100 -2.54 -14.21 4.57
N GLY A 101 -3.80 -13.87 4.34
CA GLY A 101 -4.42 -12.72 5.00
C GLY A 101 -5.17 -13.15 6.25
N SER A 102 -5.33 -12.22 7.18
CA SER A 102 -6.00 -12.42 8.47
C SER A 102 -7.05 -11.35 8.75
N SER A 103 -6.90 -10.15 8.20
CA SER A 103 -7.78 -9.00 8.45
C SER A 103 -8.63 -8.73 7.22
N LYS A 104 -9.95 -8.91 7.31
CA LYS A 104 -10.88 -8.64 6.20
C LYS A 104 -10.98 -7.15 5.92
N ILE A 105 -11.02 -6.79 4.64
CA ILE A 105 -11.23 -5.43 4.16
C ILE A 105 -12.74 -5.22 4.01
N ASP A 106 -13.28 -4.27 4.76
CA ASP A 106 -14.65 -3.78 4.56
C ASP A 106 -14.67 -2.55 3.64
N LEU A 107 -15.86 -2.12 3.25
CA LEU A 107 -16.02 -0.97 2.35
C LEU A 107 -15.53 0.33 3.01
N LYS A 108 -15.84 0.54 4.30
CA LYS A 108 -15.43 1.74 5.06
C LYS A 108 -13.91 1.90 5.10
N LEU A 109 -13.17 0.83 5.34
CA LEU A 109 -11.72 0.83 5.29
C LEU A 109 -11.21 1.14 3.89
N SER A 110 -11.84 0.58 2.86
CA SER A 110 -11.48 0.84 1.48
C SER A 110 -11.63 2.31 1.11
N ASP A 111 -12.77 2.93 1.40
CA ASP A 111 -13.04 4.31 1.03
C ASP A 111 -12.16 5.29 1.83
N SER A 112 -12.05 5.11 3.16
CA SER A 112 -11.17 5.96 3.98
C SER A 112 -9.70 5.94 3.56
N VAL A 113 -9.20 4.80 3.07
CA VAL A 113 -7.82 4.71 2.57
C VAL A 113 -7.68 5.38 1.21
N PHE A 114 -8.69 5.25 0.35
CA PHE A 114 -8.71 5.88 -0.97
C PHE A 114 -8.79 7.42 -0.86
N GLU A 115 -9.57 7.95 0.08
CA GLU A 115 -9.65 9.38 0.38
C GLU A 115 -8.29 9.97 0.79
N LEU A 116 -7.56 9.27 1.66
CA LEU A 116 -6.24 9.71 2.12
C LEU A 116 -5.14 9.44 1.09
N LYS A 117 -5.32 8.42 0.25
CA LYS A 117 -4.31 7.95 -0.70
C LYS A 117 -4.99 7.43 -1.97
N ASN A 118 -5.27 8.37 -2.87
CA ASN A 118 -6.04 8.15 -4.12
C ASN A 118 -5.42 7.10 -5.07
N ASP A 119 -4.16 6.69 -4.86
CA ASP A 119 -3.50 5.63 -5.63
C ASP A 119 -3.70 4.21 -5.02
N LEU A 120 -4.19 4.11 -3.79
CA LEU A 120 -4.28 2.86 -3.04
C LEU A 120 -5.72 2.40 -2.89
N ARG A 121 -6.16 1.58 -3.84
CA ARG A 121 -7.51 1.03 -3.83
C ARG A 121 -7.54 -0.35 -3.19
N LEU A 122 -8.14 -0.45 -2.01
CA LEU A 122 -8.42 -1.71 -1.35
C LEU A 122 -9.67 -2.37 -1.96
N ILE A 123 -9.79 -3.69 -1.82
CA ILE A 123 -10.88 -4.46 -2.43
C ILE A 123 -11.73 -5.10 -1.33
N PRO A 124 -12.97 -4.67 -1.12
CA PRO A 124 -13.85 -5.21 -0.08
C PRO A 124 -14.04 -6.72 -0.22
N GLY A 125 -13.96 -7.44 0.90
CA GLY A 125 -14.04 -8.91 0.95
C GLY A 125 -12.70 -9.63 0.81
N LYS A 126 -11.65 -8.97 0.31
CA LYS A 126 -10.28 -9.50 0.40
C LYS A 126 -9.74 -9.37 1.82
N THR A 127 -8.59 -9.99 2.08
CA THR A 127 -7.90 -9.90 3.37
C THR A 127 -6.54 -9.23 3.25
N LEU A 128 -6.02 -8.74 4.37
CA LEU A 128 -4.67 -8.22 4.55
C LEU A 128 -3.91 -9.13 5.52
N CYS A 129 -2.62 -9.33 5.26
CA CYS A 129 -1.71 -9.87 6.27
C CYS A 129 -1.42 -8.81 7.35
N PRO A 130 -0.89 -9.19 8.53
CA PRO A 130 -0.62 -8.25 9.61
C PRO A 130 0.26 -7.06 9.18
N ARG A 131 1.27 -7.31 8.32
CA ARG A 131 2.18 -6.27 7.81
C ARG A 131 1.45 -5.24 6.95
N CYS A 132 0.66 -5.69 5.97
CA CYS A 132 -0.10 -4.78 5.11
C CYS A 132 -1.18 -4.03 5.89
N TYR A 133 -1.83 -4.70 6.85
CA TYR A 133 -2.81 -4.07 7.73
C TYR A 133 -2.20 -2.92 8.53
N MET A 134 -1.02 -3.12 9.13
CA MET A 134 -0.31 -2.05 9.84
C MET A 134 0.06 -0.88 8.95
N GLN A 135 0.51 -1.13 7.72
CA GLN A 135 0.80 -0.06 6.76
C GLN A 135 -0.45 0.73 6.38
N VAL A 136 -1.56 0.05 6.14
CA VAL A 136 -2.86 0.68 5.89
C VAL A 136 -3.30 1.51 7.10
N LYS A 137 -3.17 0.97 8.32
CA LYS A 137 -3.51 1.70 9.55
C LYS A 137 -2.67 2.95 9.73
N ASN A 138 -1.37 2.91 9.40
CA ASN A 138 -0.50 4.07 9.47
C ASN A 138 -0.94 5.18 8.50
N ILE A 139 -1.45 4.84 7.31
CA ILE A 139 -2.01 5.82 6.38
C ILE A 139 -3.21 6.53 7.02
N LYS A 140 -4.10 5.79 7.69
CA LYS A 140 -5.26 6.38 8.39
C LYS A 140 -4.88 7.34 9.52
N ASN A 141 -3.67 7.19 10.06
CA ASN A 141 -3.15 8.02 11.14
C ASN A 141 -2.30 9.18 10.61
N LEU A 142 -2.07 9.28 9.29
CA LEU A 142 -1.52 10.49 8.70
C LEU A 142 -2.66 11.51 8.70
N GLU A 143 -2.57 12.50 9.57
CA GLU A 143 -3.46 13.66 9.49
C GLU A 143 -3.35 14.26 8.08
N PRO A 144 -4.46 14.75 7.50
CA PRO A 144 -4.41 15.43 6.23
C PRO A 144 -3.48 16.63 6.37
N GLN A 145 -2.30 16.56 5.75
CA GLN A 145 -1.51 17.76 5.55
C GLN A 145 -2.37 18.69 4.69
N SER A 146 -2.77 19.81 5.28
CA SER A 146 -3.35 20.90 4.51
C SER A 146 -2.39 21.25 3.37
N PRO A 147 -2.90 21.61 2.19
CA PRO A 147 -2.05 22.14 1.15
C PRO A 147 -1.38 23.40 1.70
N ARG A 148 -0.05 23.37 1.86
CA ARG A 148 0.71 24.60 2.03
C ARG A 148 0.49 25.43 0.77
N CYS A 149 -0.30 26.50 0.89
CA CYS A 149 -0.30 27.56 -0.09
C CYS A 149 1.11 28.10 -0.20
N GLU A 150 1.63 28.12 -1.42
CA GLU A 150 2.78 28.92 -1.80
C GLU A 150 2.35 30.39 -1.69
N GLU A 151 2.62 31.02 -0.55
CA GLU A 151 2.62 32.49 -0.46
C GLU A 151 4.07 32.96 -0.46
N ASN A 152 4.42 33.45 -1.64
CA ASN A 152 5.60 34.22 -1.96
C ASN A 152 5.34 35.64 -1.45
N ASP A 153 5.94 36.06 -0.33
CA ASP A 153 6.06 37.46 0.01
C ASP A 153 7.47 37.79 0.52
N GLN A 154 8.13 38.63 -0.26
CA GLN A 154 9.39 39.26 0.03
C GLN A 154 9.15 40.57 0.80
N LEU A 155 9.90 40.73 1.90
CA LEU A 155 10.33 41.96 2.57
C LEU A 155 9.27 42.92 3.14
N GLU A 156 9.35 43.18 4.46
CA GLU A 156 9.99 44.41 4.95
C GLU A 156 10.39 44.32 6.44
N PHE A 157 11.47 45.05 6.76
CA PHE A 157 12.26 45.08 7.99
C PHE A 157 11.54 45.78 9.16
N VAL A 158 11.67 45.24 10.39
CA VAL A 158 12.03 46.04 11.58
C VAL A 158 12.80 45.17 12.59
N ASN A 159 14.01 45.61 12.96
CA ASN A 159 14.88 45.06 14.00
C ASN A 159 14.32 45.26 15.42
N ASN A 160 14.45 44.25 16.29
CA ASN A 160 15.17 44.30 17.58
C ASN A 160 14.77 43.11 18.46
N GLY A 161 15.74 42.31 18.90
CA GLY A 161 15.53 41.29 19.93
C GLY A 161 16.48 40.12 19.82
N ASP A 162 17.69 40.32 20.33
CA ASP A 162 18.69 39.33 20.70
C ASP A 162 18.07 38.05 21.34
N VAL A 163 18.07 36.94 20.59
CA VAL A 163 18.01 35.58 21.13
C VAL A 163 18.80 34.67 20.18
N THR A 164 20.06 34.40 20.54
CA THR A 164 20.82 33.23 20.08
C THR A 164 19.95 31.97 20.13
N PRO A 165 19.74 31.23 19.02
CA PRO A 165 19.18 29.90 19.11
C PRO A 165 20.32 28.99 19.59
N SER A 166 20.24 28.66 20.88
CA SER A 166 20.86 27.48 21.49
C SER A 166 20.87 26.33 20.49
N SER A 167 22.07 25.99 20.04
CA SER A 167 22.40 24.76 19.34
C SER A 167 21.83 23.57 20.10
N GLU A 168 20.69 23.05 19.65
CA GLU A 168 20.20 21.75 20.10
C GLU A 168 21.23 20.71 19.68
N GLU A 169 22.07 20.36 20.63
CA GLU A 169 23.02 19.26 20.57
C GLU A 169 22.24 18.00 20.17
N ARG A 170 22.38 17.61 18.90
CA ARG A 170 21.66 16.47 18.33
C ARG A 170 22.28 15.19 18.88
N VAL A 171 21.85 14.81 20.08
CA VAL A 171 22.29 13.59 20.75
C VAL A 171 22.14 12.39 19.81
N ILE A 172 23.27 11.71 19.57
CA ILE A 172 23.33 10.47 18.81
C ILE A 172 22.66 9.39 19.66
N THR A 173 21.42 9.06 19.32
CA THR A 173 20.68 7.97 20.00
C THR A 173 20.63 6.72 19.12
N PRO A 174 20.62 5.51 19.71
CA PRO A 174 20.51 4.27 18.95
C PRO A 174 19.31 4.25 17.98
N ARG A 175 18.20 4.91 18.35
CA ARG A 175 17.01 5.05 17.48
C ARG A 175 17.29 5.85 16.20
N ARG A 176 18.09 6.91 16.27
CA ARG A 176 18.45 7.72 15.09
C ARG A 176 19.40 6.97 14.17
N VAL A 177 20.36 6.23 14.73
CA VAL A 177 21.25 5.35 13.97
C VAL A 177 20.47 4.23 13.27
N ILE A 178 19.54 3.58 13.97
CA ILE A 178 18.66 2.53 13.39
C ILE A 178 17.77 3.11 12.28
N SER A 179 17.23 4.31 12.47
CA SER A 179 16.41 5.00 11.46
C SER A 179 17.24 5.33 10.20
N ALA A 180 18.45 5.87 10.38
CA ALA A 180 19.35 6.17 9.27
C ALA A 180 19.77 4.90 8.50
N LEU A 181 20.10 3.82 9.21
CA LEU A 181 20.41 2.52 8.62
C LEU A 181 19.21 1.90 7.88
N SER A 182 18.00 2.02 8.43
CA SER A 182 16.77 1.55 7.79
C SER A 182 16.42 2.34 6.53
N ASN A 183 16.71 3.65 6.51
CA ASN A 183 16.45 4.52 5.36
C ASN A 183 17.50 4.33 4.26
N ALA A 184 18.71 3.89 4.60
CA ALA A 184 19.77 3.63 3.64
C ALA A 184 19.45 2.51 2.63
N SER A 185 18.37 1.72 2.81
CA SER A 185 17.83 0.75 1.83
C SER A 185 18.88 -0.09 1.09
N ILE A 186 19.90 -0.54 1.79
CA ILE A 186 20.82 -1.57 1.31
C ILE A 186 20.88 -2.55 2.47
N ILE A 187 20.11 -3.64 2.45
CA ILE A 187 20.64 -5.01 2.42
C ILE A 187 19.43 -5.97 2.42
N THR A 188 19.29 -6.76 1.34
CA THR A 188 18.63 -8.09 1.37
C THR A 188 19.27 -8.98 2.44
N PRO A 189 18.61 -9.99 3.02
CA PRO A 189 19.12 -10.71 4.21
C PRO A 189 20.61 -11.03 4.13
N VAL A 190 21.36 -10.86 5.24
CA VAL A 190 22.84 -10.95 5.36
C VAL A 190 23.46 -12.16 4.64
N SER A 191 22.69 -13.24 4.46
CA SER A 191 23.03 -14.40 3.63
C SER A 191 23.35 -14.10 2.15
N ASP A 192 22.83 -13.01 1.59
CA ASP A 192 23.08 -12.60 0.19
C ASP A 192 24.34 -11.74 0.04
N LEU A 193 24.79 -11.09 1.12
CA LEU A 193 26.09 -10.41 1.17
C LEU A 193 27.23 -11.42 1.07
N ASN A 194 27.12 -12.57 1.76
CA ASN A 194 28.12 -13.64 1.73
C ASN A 194 28.22 -14.37 0.39
N LYS A 195 27.24 -14.20 -0.50
CA LYS A 195 27.25 -14.75 -1.87
C LYS A 195 27.75 -13.76 -2.91
N SER A 196 28.02 -12.52 -2.50
CA SER A 196 28.44 -11.44 -3.39
C SER A 196 29.97 -11.35 -3.46
N ASN A 197 30.51 -11.03 -4.63
CA ASN A 197 31.95 -10.83 -4.79
C ASN A 197 32.47 -9.63 -3.96
N THR A 198 33.76 -9.62 -3.66
CA THR A 198 34.42 -8.65 -2.75
C THR A 198 34.25 -7.20 -3.21
N GLU A 199 34.29 -6.95 -4.51
CA GLU A 199 34.10 -5.62 -5.08
C GLU A 199 32.69 -5.07 -4.84
N ARG A 200 31.66 -5.90 -5.08
CA ARG A 200 30.27 -5.51 -4.83
C ARG A 200 29.95 -5.37 -3.34
N ARG A 201 30.58 -6.18 -2.47
CA ARG A 201 30.50 -6.02 -1.01
C ARG A 201 31.09 -4.67 -0.57
N SER A 202 32.26 -4.31 -1.10
CA SER A 202 32.93 -3.04 -0.84
C SER A 202 32.07 -1.84 -1.27
N GLN A 203 31.51 -1.86 -2.48
CA GLN A 203 30.65 -0.78 -2.98
C GLN A 203 29.38 -0.58 -2.14
N ILE A 204 28.79 -1.67 -1.63
CA ILE A 204 27.64 -1.61 -0.73
C ILE A 204 28.02 -0.96 0.60
N CYS A 205 29.15 -1.37 1.19
CA CYS A 205 29.63 -0.81 2.44
C CYS A 205 29.94 0.68 2.31
N VAL A 206 30.63 1.11 1.26
CA VAL A 206 30.93 2.53 1.00
C VAL A 206 29.64 3.35 0.90
N LYS A 207 28.63 2.88 0.15
CA LYS A 207 27.35 3.58 0.01
C LYS A 207 26.58 3.73 1.33
N VAL A 208 26.61 2.71 2.19
CA VAL A 208 25.97 2.76 3.51
C VAL A 208 26.72 3.75 4.41
N LEU A 209 28.05 3.70 4.39
CA LEU A 209 28.90 4.56 5.22
C LEU A 209 28.82 6.04 4.79
N ASP A 210 28.76 6.33 3.49
CA ASP A 210 28.56 7.69 2.96
C ASP A 210 27.16 8.25 3.28
N ASN A 211 26.16 7.38 3.34
CA ASN A 211 24.81 7.76 3.74
C ASN A 211 24.75 8.05 5.24
N LEU A 212 25.46 7.25 6.05
CA LEU A 212 25.57 7.45 7.49
C LEU A 212 26.32 8.75 7.81
N LYS A 213 27.43 9.01 7.11
CA LYS A 213 28.21 10.25 7.22
C LYS A 213 27.35 11.47 6.95
N ARG A 214 26.60 11.48 5.85
CA ARG A 214 25.74 12.61 5.46
C ARG A 214 24.55 12.86 6.39
N ASN A 215 24.07 11.85 7.10
CA ASN A 215 22.90 11.97 7.97
C ASN A 215 23.24 12.19 9.45
N ILE A 216 24.48 11.92 9.86
CA ILE A 216 24.90 11.95 11.27
C ILE A 216 25.95 13.03 11.55
N LEU A 217 26.82 13.38 10.59
CA LEU A 217 27.89 14.34 10.81
C LEU A 217 27.62 15.63 10.03
N ASP A 218 27.34 16.72 10.74
CA ASP A 218 27.47 18.07 10.18
C ASP A 218 28.95 18.33 9.91
N VAL A 219 29.24 18.74 8.69
CA VAL A 219 30.60 19.09 8.25
C VAL A 219 30.91 20.45 8.86
N ASP A 220 31.35 20.46 10.12
CA ASP A 220 32.42 21.33 10.63
C ASP A 220 32.55 21.20 12.16
N HIS A 221 33.80 21.02 12.60
CA HIS A 221 34.31 20.94 13.99
C HIS A 221 34.29 19.60 14.77
N ASP A 222 35.47 18.97 14.77
CA ASP A 222 36.16 18.31 15.90
C ASP A 222 35.61 16.96 16.46
N PRO A 223 36.29 16.32 17.43
CA PRO A 223 37.37 15.32 17.33
C PRO A 223 36.90 13.88 16.95
N SER A 224 35.62 13.69 16.62
CA SER A 224 34.99 12.38 16.34
C SER A 224 35.39 11.74 15.00
N MET A 225 36.13 12.48 14.16
CA MET A 225 36.65 11.97 12.88
C MET A 225 37.58 10.77 13.06
N LYS A 226 38.29 10.65 14.19
CA LYS A 226 39.20 9.54 14.44
C LYS A 226 38.46 8.22 14.65
N ASP A 227 37.44 8.20 15.49
CA ASP A 227 36.62 7.00 15.74
C ASP A 227 35.88 6.55 14.47
N TYR A 228 35.46 7.50 13.64
CA TYR A 228 34.89 7.22 12.33
C TYR A 228 35.93 6.61 11.38
N LEU A 229 37.12 7.20 11.29
CA LEU A 229 38.20 6.69 10.44
C LEU A 229 38.67 5.30 10.89
N ASP A 230 38.77 5.06 12.20
CA ASP A 230 39.14 3.76 12.78
C ASP A 230 38.05 2.71 12.50
N LEU A 231 36.77 3.09 12.60
CA LEU A 231 35.65 2.23 12.20
C LEU A 231 35.66 1.93 10.69
N MET A 232 35.95 2.94 9.86
CA MET A 232 36.06 2.79 8.41
C MET A 232 37.20 1.82 8.04
N GLU A 233 38.34 1.93 8.72
CA GLU A 233 39.50 1.08 8.47
C GLU A 233 39.24 -0.36 8.94
N ALA A 234 38.66 -0.54 10.13
CA ALA A 234 38.26 -1.86 10.63
C ALA A 234 37.26 -2.57 9.71
N VAL A 235 36.32 -1.82 9.12
CA VAL A 235 35.37 -2.37 8.14
C VAL A 235 36.06 -2.78 6.84
N LYS A 236 37.00 -1.97 6.32
CA LYS A 236 37.79 -2.33 5.13
C LYS A 236 38.64 -3.57 5.36
N GLU A 237 39.34 -3.66 6.49
CA GLU A 237 40.16 -4.83 6.83
C GLU A 237 39.31 -6.10 6.90
N LYS A 238 38.11 -6.02 7.50
CA LYS A 238 37.21 -7.17 7.61
C LYS A 238 36.67 -7.64 6.26
N ILE A 239 36.46 -6.73 5.32
CA ILE A 239 36.04 -7.04 3.94
C ILE A 239 37.18 -7.73 3.18
N ASN A 240 38.43 -7.29 3.39
CA ASN A 240 39.59 -7.88 2.72
C ASN A 240 40.03 -9.22 3.32
N SER A 241 39.66 -9.52 4.56
CA SER A 241 39.94 -10.80 5.22
C SER A 241 38.90 -11.91 4.94
N THR A 242 37.83 -11.63 4.17
CA THR A 242 36.69 -12.54 3.94
C THR A 242 36.51 -12.88 2.47
#